data_AF-A0A938LJM3-F1
#
_entry.id   AF-A0A938LJM3-F1
#
_cell.length_a   1.000
_cell.length_b   1.000
_cell.length_c   1.000
_cell.angle_alpha   90.00
_cell.angle_beta   90.00
_cell.angle_gamma   90.00
#
_symmetry.space_group_name_H-M   'P 1'
#
loop_
_entity.id
_entity.type
_entity.pdbx_description
1 polymer ?
#
loop_
_entity_poly.entity_id
_entity_poly.type
_entity_poly.pdbx_seq_one_letter_code
_entity_poly.pdbx_strand_id
1 'polypeptide(L)'
;MKSKHRHELRTNELADAIGRAIEWGRPHGRVIGYAAAGVLVLVVVLVVLPAIRGSAAARNPSAEAFQEARLSGQVQPLRNFLVDFPKAEQAPAAGLLLAGRLVDEVVRGLSAAGGEDSQTKAAKLLAEAKDLYTQAALSPALEPLAQTGLALVTVQEGDLDKGRAALQEVITKWPQSLGAEKARASLEALAGYKPVVFSSEPLEEPKPPEAKPAEAKPAAESKPAAPAPPDAR
;
A
#
# COMPACT_ATOMS: atom_id res chain seq x y z
N MET A 1 -37.31 5.70 76.15
CA MET A 1 -37.07 4.37 75.53
C MET A 1 -38.40 3.70 75.21
N LYS A 2 -38.66 3.42 73.92
CA LYS A 2 -39.25 2.17 73.38
C LYS A 2 -39.86 2.43 72.00
N SER A 3 -39.01 2.24 71.01
CA SER A 3 -39.30 1.92 69.63
C SER A 3 -40.12 0.62 69.54
N LYS A 4 -41.25 0.65 68.82
CA LYS A 4 -41.94 -0.53 68.26
C LYS A 4 -42.28 -0.18 66.81
N HIS A 5 -41.39 -0.46 65.86
CA HIS A 5 -41.44 -1.64 64.96
C HIS A 5 -42.76 -1.67 64.18
N ARG A 6 -42.84 -1.08 62.98
CA ARG A 6 -42.35 -1.54 61.66
C ARG A 6 -43.08 -2.79 61.14
N HIS A 7 -43.63 -2.62 59.94
CA HIS A 7 -43.96 -3.63 58.92
C HIS A 7 -45.39 -4.19 58.88
N GLU A 8 -46.36 -3.31 58.64
CA GLU A 8 -47.61 -3.72 58.01
C GLU A 8 -47.45 -3.60 56.48
N LEU A 9 -47.09 -4.74 55.89
CA LEU A 9 -47.59 -5.26 54.62
C LEU A 9 -47.76 -4.23 53.48
N ARG A 10 -46.63 -3.84 52.85
CA ARG A 10 -46.64 -3.63 51.40
C ARG A 10 -46.81 -5.00 50.75
N THR A 11 -48.06 -5.47 50.68
CA THR A 11 -48.41 -6.58 49.82
C THR A 11 -47.99 -6.23 48.40
N ASN A 12 -47.29 -7.19 47.83
CA ASN A 12 -46.51 -7.09 46.63
C ASN A 12 -47.45 -6.96 45.42
N GLU A 13 -47.75 -5.73 44.98
CA GLU A 13 -48.60 -5.48 43.81
C GLU A 13 -48.11 -6.23 42.56
N LEU A 14 -46.80 -6.52 42.47
CA LEU A 14 -46.22 -7.34 41.41
C LEU A 14 -46.66 -8.81 41.51
N ALA A 15 -46.78 -9.36 42.73
CA ALA A 15 -47.25 -10.73 42.93
C ALA A 15 -48.73 -10.88 42.58
N ASP A 16 -49.56 -9.87 42.89
CA ASP A 16 -50.97 -9.83 42.48
C ASP A 16 -51.14 -9.55 40.98
N ALA A 17 -50.20 -8.80 40.37
CA ALA A 17 -50.17 -8.63 38.91
C ALA A 17 -49.79 -9.92 38.19
N ILE A 18 -48.80 -10.67 38.71
CA ILE A 18 -48.38 -11.97 38.17
C ILE A 18 -49.47 -13.02 38.39
N GLY A 19 -50.12 -13.04 39.56
CA GLY A 19 -51.24 -13.95 39.86
C GLY A 19 -52.42 -13.75 38.90
N ARG A 20 -52.81 -12.49 38.66
CA ARG A 20 -53.87 -12.15 37.69
C ARG A 20 -53.49 -12.47 36.24
N ALA A 21 -52.23 -12.27 35.87
CA ALA A 21 -51.73 -12.63 34.53
C ALA A 21 -51.75 -14.15 34.29
N ILE A 22 -51.45 -14.95 35.32
CA ILE A 22 -51.46 -16.42 35.26
C ILE A 22 -52.90 -16.96 35.22
N GLU A 23 -53.83 -16.39 35.99
CA GLU A 23 -55.25 -16.79 35.92
C GLU A 23 -55.92 -16.39 34.61
N TRP A 24 -55.58 -15.22 34.06
CA TRP A 24 -56.09 -14.77 32.74
C TRP A 24 -55.53 -15.57 31.56
N GLY A 25 -54.32 -16.14 31.69
CA GLY A 25 -53.70 -16.97 30.66
C GLY A 25 -54.23 -18.41 30.55
N ARG A 26 -54.94 -18.92 31.57
CA ARG A 26 -55.45 -20.31 31.60
C ARG A 26 -56.43 -20.68 30.47
N PRO A 27 -57.43 -19.87 30.10
CA PRO A 27 -58.39 -20.25 29.05
C PRO A 27 -57.81 -20.16 27.61
N HIS A 28 -56.75 -19.39 27.39
CA HIS A 28 -56.20 -19.15 26.04
C HIS A 28 -54.72 -19.52 25.86
N GLY A 29 -54.10 -20.18 26.84
CA GLY A 29 -52.66 -20.49 26.83
C GLY A 29 -52.18 -21.24 25.57
N ARG A 30 -53.02 -22.10 24.98
CA ARG A 30 -52.71 -22.75 23.69
C ARG A 30 -52.73 -21.77 22.52
N VAL A 31 -53.73 -20.87 22.47
CA VAL A 31 -53.85 -19.86 21.39
C VAL A 31 -52.70 -18.85 21.47
N ILE A 32 -52.37 -18.38 22.68
CA ILE A 32 -51.23 -17.49 22.92
C ILE A 32 -49.92 -18.21 22.57
N GLY A 33 -49.79 -19.49 22.92
CA GLY A 33 -48.63 -20.31 22.54
C GLY A 33 -48.48 -20.46 21.02
N TYR A 34 -49.57 -20.75 20.29
CA TYR A 34 -49.54 -20.84 18.83
C TYR A 34 -49.26 -19.49 18.16
N ALA A 35 -49.80 -18.39 18.70
CA ALA A 35 -49.52 -17.05 18.20
C ALA A 35 -48.05 -16.67 18.40
N ALA A 36 -47.49 -16.93 19.59
CA ALA A 36 -46.08 -16.68 19.88
C ALA A 36 -45.14 -17.54 19.01
N ALA A 37 -45.44 -18.82 18.85
CA ALA A 37 -44.69 -19.72 17.97
C ALA A 37 -44.79 -19.27 16.49
N GLY A 38 -45.98 -18.84 16.05
CA GLY A 38 -46.19 -18.32 14.71
C GLY A 38 -45.37 -17.06 14.42
N VAL A 39 -45.34 -16.11 15.37
CA VAL A 39 -44.48 -14.91 15.26
C VAL A 39 -43.01 -15.29 15.24
N LEU A 40 -42.58 -16.24 16.07
CA LEU A 40 -41.19 -16.67 16.10
C LEU A 40 -40.77 -17.33 14.78
N VAL A 41 -41.61 -18.22 14.23
CA VAL A 41 -41.39 -18.81 12.89
C VAL A 41 -41.38 -17.72 11.81
N LEU A 42 -42.27 -16.74 11.87
CA LEU A 42 -42.31 -15.62 10.94
C LEU A 42 -41.00 -14.81 11.00
N VAL A 43 -40.48 -14.53 12.20
CA VAL A 43 -39.19 -13.85 12.39
C VAL A 43 -38.04 -14.70 11.82
N VAL A 44 -38.02 -16.01 12.05
CA VAL A 44 -37.01 -16.89 11.45
C VAL A 44 -37.08 -16.87 9.93
N VAL A 45 -38.28 -16.88 9.34
CA VAL A 45 -38.47 -16.89 7.88
C VAL A 45 -38.14 -15.54 7.25
N LEU A 46 -38.54 -14.43 7.87
CA LEU A 46 -38.38 -13.08 7.29
C LEU A 46 -37.02 -12.45 7.60
N VAL A 47 -36.35 -12.84 8.68
CA VAL A 47 -35.09 -12.21 9.12
C VAL A 47 -33.92 -13.18 8.99
N VAL A 48 -34.04 -14.37 9.57
CA VAL A 48 -32.90 -15.29 9.71
C VAL A 48 -32.58 -15.98 8.38
N LEU A 49 -33.59 -16.48 7.66
CA LEU A 49 -33.41 -17.13 6.36
C LEU A 49 -32.79 -16.23 5.27
N PRO A 50 -33.27 -14.98 5.06
CA PRO A 50 -32.62 -14.07 4.13
C PRO A 50 -31.27 -13.57 4.62
N ALA A 51 -31.01 -13.45 5.93
CA ALA A 51 -29.66 -13.14 6.43
C ALA A 51 -28.67 -14.27 6.14
N ILE A 52 -29.06 -15.53 6.35
CA ILE A 52 -28.21 -16.70 6.06
C ILE A 52 -27.98 -16.86 4.54
N ARG A 53 -29.02 -16.63 3.72
CA ARG A 53 -28.91 -16.72 2.25
C ARG A 53 -28.25 -15.50 1.60
N GLY A 54 -28.48 -14.31 2.14
CA GLY A 54 -27.92 -13.03 1.68
C GLY A 54 -26.44 -12.86 2.01
N SER A 55 -25.95 -13.51 3.07
CA SER A 55 -24.52 -13.54 3.42
C SER A 55 -23.64 -14.16 2.33
N ALA A 56 -24.20 -15.06 1.50
CA ALA A 56 -23.50 -15.64 0.34
C ALA A 56 -23.68 -14.79 -0.94
N ALA A 57 -24.79 -14.05 -1.06
CA ALA A 57 -25.09 -13.21 -2.23
C ALA A 57 -24.39 -11.84 -2.20
N ALA A 58 -23.82 -11.42 -1.07
CA ALA A 58 -23.16 -10.13 -0.89
C ALA A 58 -21.62 -10.17 -0.89
N ARG A 59 -21.00 -11.34 -1.10
CA ARG A 59 -19.54 -11.41 -1.32
C ARG A 59 -19.26 -11.06 -2.76
N ASN A 60 -18.66 -9.89 -2.98
CA ASN A 60 -18.22 -9.47 -4.30
C ASN A 60 -16.78 -9.96 -4.47
N PRO A 61 -16.55 -11.12 -5.12
CA PRO A 61 -15.26 -11.82 -5.09
C PRO A 61 -14.13 -10.96 -5.65
N SER A 62 -14.43 -10.12 -6.65
CA SER A 62 -13.47 -9.15 -7.19
C SER A 62 -13.09 -8.07 -6.17
N ALA A 63 -14.02 -7.61 -5.33
CA ALA A 63 -13.71 -6.62 -4.31
C ALA A 63 -12.80 -7.20 -3.22
N GLU A 64 -13.05 -8.44 -2.77
CA GLU A 64 -12.20 -9.14 -1.81
C GLU A 64 -10.80 -9.39 -2.40
N ALA A 65 -10.72 -9.96 -3.60
CA ALA A 65 -9.45 -10.21 -4.29
C ALA A 65 -8.64 -8.92 -4.54
N PHE A 66 -9.31 -7.83 -4.93
CA PHE A 66 -8.67 -6.53 -5.09
C PHE A 66 -8.10 -6.00 -3.76
N GLN A 67 -8.85 -6.09 -2.66
CA GLN A 67 -8.36 -5.65 -1.36
C GLN A 67 -7.14 -6.44 -0.91
N GLU A 68 -7.16 -7.76 -1.07
CA GLU A 68 -6.01 -8.61 -0.77
C GLU A 68 -4.80 -8.23 -1.64
N ALA A 69 -4.99 -8.11 -2.96
CA ALA A 69 -3.93 -7.74 -3.88
C ALA A 69 -3.34 -6.34 -3.58
N ARG A 70 -4.19 -5.38 -3.23
CA ARG A 70 -3.78 -4.04 -2.82
C ARG A 70 -2.93 -4.08 -1.55
N LEU A 71 -3.40 -4.77 -0.51
CA LEU A 71 -2.74 -4.86 0.80
C LEU A 71 -1.44 -5.66 0.76
N SER A 72 -1.31 -6.62 -0.16
CA SER A 72 -0.08 -7.41 -0.32
C SER A 72 1.18 -6.58 -0.60
N GLY A 73 1.01 -5.39 -1.20
CA GLY A 73 2.14 -4.56 -1.64
C GLY A 73 2.92 -5.12 -2.84
N GLN A 74 2.56 -6.28 -3.38
CA GLN A 74 3.33 -7.01 -4.39
C GLN A 74 2.77 -6.84 -5.81
N VAL A 75 3.63 -7.00 -6.82
CA VAL A 75 3.26 -6.91 -8.24
C VAL A 75 2.33 -8.05 -8.64
N GLN A 76 2.68 -9.29 -8.27
CA GLN A 76 2.01 -10.48 -8.78
C GLN A 76 0.53 -10.59 -8.39
N PRO A 77 0.10 -10.29 -7.14
CA PRO A 77 -1.31 -10.33 -6.77
C PRO A 77 -2.18 -9.35 -7.57
N LEU A 78 -1.68 -8.14 -7.87
CA LEU A 78 -2.40 -7.18 -8.72
C LEU A 78 -2.47 -7.65 -10.17
N ARG A 79 -1.40 -8.25 -10.69
CA ARG A 79 -1.38 -8.85 -12.02
C ARG A 79 -2.41 -9.97 -12.13
N ASN A 80 -2.42 -10.89 -11.16
CA ASN A 80 -3.40 -11.98 -11.11
C ASN A 80 -4.83 -11.43 -11.07
N PHE A 81 -5.08 -10.41 -10.24
CA PHE A 81 -6.39 -9.75 -10.18
C PHE A 81 -6.85 -9.21 -11.54
N LEU A 82 -5.97 -8.55 -12.31
CA LEU A 82 -6.31 -8.04 -13.64
C LEU A 82 -6.58 -9.14 -14.67
N VAL A 83 -5.94 -10.31 -14.51
CA VAL A 83 -6.17 -11.49 -15.36
C VAL A 83 -7.49 -12.17 -15.02
N ASP A 84 -7.76 -12.36 -13.73
CA ASP A 84 -8.92 -13.09 -13.23
C ASP A 84 -10.20 -12.23 -13.32
N PHE A 85 -10.07 -10.92 -13.17
CA PHE A 85 -11.19 -9.96 -13.12
C PHE A 85 -11.00 -8.75 -14.06
N PRO A 86 -10.80 -8.95 -15.38
CA PRO A 86 -10.45 -7.87 -16.32
C PRO A 86 -11.56 -6.82 -16.50
N LYS A 87 -12.81 -7.18 -16.17
CA LYS A 87 -13.99 -6.31 -16.28
C LYS A 87 -14.52 -5.82 -14.92
N ALA A 88 -13.80 -6.10 -13.83
CA ALA A 88 -14.21 -5.63 -12.52
C ALA A 88 -14.11 -4.09 -12.45
N GLU A 89 -15.00 -3.49 -11.67
CA GLU A 89 -15.00 -2.05 -11.41
C GLU A 89 -13.65 -1.57 -10.84
N GLN A 90 -12.96 -2.42 -10.08
CA GLN A 90 -11.67 -2.13 -9.48
C GLN A 90 -10.49 -2.27 -10.46
N ALA A 91 -10.69 -2.81 -11.67
CA ALA A 91 -9.62 -3.08 -12.62
C ALA A 91 -8.79 -1.82 -12.98
N PRO A 92 -9.38 -0.64 -13.25
CA PRO A 92 -8.60 0.58 -13.50
C PRO A 92 -7.72 0.99 -12.30
N ALA A 93 -8.24 0.84 -11.08
CA ALA A 93 -7.48 1.15 -9.86
C ALA A 93 -6.36 0.13 -9.61
N ALA A 94 -6.62 -1.16 -9.87
CA ALA A 94 -5.59 -2.19 -9.82
C ALA A 94 -4.49 -1.97 -10.85
N GLY A 95 -4.86 -1.58 -12.07
CA GLY A 95 -3.92 -1.21 -13.13
C GLY A 95 -3.05 -0.03 -12.74
N LEU A 96 -3.64 1.04 -12.19
CA LEU A 96 -2.90 2.20 -11.69
C LEU A 96 -1.88 1.83 -10.60
N LEU A 97 -2.29 1.01 -9.63
CA LEU A 97 -1.41 0.55 -8.56
C LEU A 97 -0.29 -0.35 -9.08
N LEU A 98 -0.61 -1.25 -10.02
CA LEU A 98 0.37 -2.13 -10.64
C LEU A 98 1.41 -1.31 -11.41
N ALA A 99 0.97 -0.35 -12.23
CA ALA A 99 1.86 0.55 -12.96
C ALA A 99 2.83 1.28 -12.04
N GLY A 100 2.36 1.80 -10.92
CA GLY A 100 3.21 2.42 -9.89
C GLY A 100 4.27 1.46 -9.35
N ARG A 101 3.90 0.22 -9.02
CA ARG A 101 4.84 -0.79 -8.49
C ARG A 101 5.87 -1.21 -9.53
N LEU A 102 5.50 -1.31 -10.81
CA LEU A 102 6.43 -1.61 -11.89
C LEU A 102 7.48 -0.50 -12.06
N VAL A 103 7.06 0.78 -11.99
CA VAL A 103 8.00 1.91 -12.01
C VAL A 103 8.93 1.89 -10.80
N ASP A 104 8.42 1.58 -9.60
CA ASP A 104 9.25 1.44 -8.41
C ASP A 104 10.27 0.29 -8.55
N GLU A 105 9.89 -0.83 -9.18
CA GLU A 105 10.79 -1.95 -9.46
C GLU A 105 11.90 -1.54 -10.44
N VAL A 106 11.59 -0.72 -11.46
CA VAL A 106 12.59 -0.16 -12.38
C VAL A 106 13.62 0.67 -11.62
N VAL A 107 13.16 1.59 -10.76
CA VAL A 107 14.06 2.46 -9.99
C VAL A 107 14.97 1.63 -9.07
N ARG A 108 14.40 0.64 -8.36
CA ARG A 108 15.20 -0.25 -7.48
C ARG A 108 16.15 -1.17 -8.26
N GLY A 109 15.69 -1.72 -9.38
CA GLY A 109 16.45 -2.64 -10.22
C GLY A 109 17.65 -1.97 -10.89
N LEU A 110 17.47 -0.76 -11.40
CA LEU A 110 18.56 0.04 -11.97
C LEU A 110 19.63 0.40 -10.93
N SER A 111 19.23 0.65 -9.68
CA SER A 111 20.20 0.89 -8.60
C SER A 111 20.98 -0.34 -8.13
N ALA A 112 20.48 -1.56 -8.41
CA ALA A 112 21.07 -2.81 -7.92
C ALA A 112 21.88 -3.59 -8.98
N ALA A 113 21.56 -3.46 -10.27
CA ALA A 113 22.17 -4.23 -11.34
C ALA A 113 22.48 -3.33 -12.55
N GLY A 114 23.72 -2.85 -12.66
CA GLY A 114 24.21 -2.04 -13.77
C GLY A 114 24.64 -2.88 -14.99
N GLY A 115 23.73 -3.64 -15.59
CA GLY A 115 23.99 -4.49 -16.77
C GLY A 115 22.94 -4.35 -17.87
N GLU A 116 23.28 -4.80 -19.08
CA GLU A 116 22.43 -4.72 -20.30
C GLU A 116 21.09 -5.45 -20.14
N ASP A 117 21.08 -6.57 -19.41
CA ASP A 117 19.86 -7.30 -19.04
C ASP A 117 18.92 -6.49 -18.15
N SER A 118 19.48 -5.63 -17.29
CA SER A 118 18.73 -4.75 -16.38
C SER A 118 18.03 -3.63 -17.16
N GLN A 119 18.72 -3.05 -18.16
CA GLN A 119 18.12 -2.05 -19.05
C GLN A 119 16.99 -2.64 -19.89
N THR A 120 17.18 -3.84 -20.44
CA THR A 120 16.14 -4.54 -21.21
C THR A 120 14.93 -4.88 -20.35
N LYS A 121 15.16 -5.33 -19.10
CA LYS A 121 14.08 -5.57 -18.13
C LYS A 121 13.36 -4.27 -17.77
N ALA A 122 14.10 -3.20 -17.53
CA ALA A 122 13.53 -1.88 -17.20
C ALA A 122 12.64 -1.35 -18.33
N ALA A 123 13.08 -1.45 -19.58
CA ALA A 123 12.29 -1.03 -20.74
C ALA A 123 10.97 -1.79 -20.85
N LYS A 124 10.97 -3.12 -20.61
CA LYS A 124 9.75 -3.94 -20.60
C LYS A 124 8.77 -3.52 -19.49
N LEU A 125 9.28 -3.28 -18.28
CA LEU A 125 8.46 -2.86 -17.15
C LEU A 125 7.86 -1.45 -17.36
N LEU A 126 8.63 -0.52 -17.92
CA LEU A 126 8.14 0.83 -18.25
C LEU A 126 7.08 0.80 -19.35
N ALA A 127 7.27 -0.01 -20.39
CA ALA A 127 6.28 -0.19 -21.45
C ALA A 127 4.96 -0.72 -20.88
N GLU A 128 5.03 -1.74 -20.01
CA GLU A 128 3.84 -2.28 -19.36
C GLU A 128 3.17 -1.25 -18.43
N ALA A 129 3.96 -0.51 -17.64
CA ALA A 129 3.44 0.55 -16.77
C ALA A 129 2.70 1.63 -17.58
N LYS A 130 3.23 1.99 -18.75
CA LYS A 130 2.60 2.94 -19.68
C LYS A 130 1.26 2.44 -20.18
N ASP A 131 1.16 1.18 -20.59
CA ASP A 131 -0.10 0.56 -21.03
C ASP A 131 -1.14 0.55 -19.90
N LEU A 132 -0.72 0.24 -18.67
CA LEU A 132 -1.61 0.25 -17.51
C LEU A 132 -2.07 1.65 -17.12
N TYR A 133 -1.19 2.66 -17.17
CA TYR A 133 -1.57 4.05 -16.93
C TYR A 133 -2.51 4.57 -18.02
N THR A 134 -2.27 4.28 -19.30
CA THR A 134 -3.17 4.70 -20.38
C THR A 134 -4.57 4.08 -20.23
N GLN A 135 -4.66 2.82 -19.82
CA GLN A 135 -5.94 2.19 -19.51
C GLN A 135 -6.61 2.82 -18.29
N ALA A 136 -5.86 3.08 -17.22
CA ALA A 136 -6.39 3.75 -16.02
C ALA A 136 -6.89 5.17 -16.31
N ALA A 137 -6.26 5.88 -17.26
CA ALA A 137 -6.66 7.21 -17.68
C ALA A 137 -8.03 7.26 -18.38
N LEU A 138 -8.55 6.13 -18.85
CA LEU A 138 -9.91 6.04 -19.39
C LEU A 138 -10.99 6.24 -18.31
N SER A 139 -10.63 6.08 -17.03
CA SER A 139 -11.51 6.39 -15.90
C SER A 139 -11.35 7.85 -15.49
N PRO A 140 -12.39 8.71 -15.62
CA PRO A 140 -12.29 10.14 -15.31
C PRO A 140 -11.82 10.43 -13.88
N ALA A 141 -12.15 9.56 -12.93
CA ALA A 141 -11.74 9.70 -11.53
C ALA A 141 -10.23 9.46 -11.33
N LEU A 142 -9.60 8.67 -12.20
CA LEU A 142 -8.19 8.30 -12.12
C LEU A 142 -7.32 9.02 -13.15
N GLU A 143 -7.92 9.65 -14.16
CA GLU A 143 -7.23 10.38 -15.24
C GLU A 143 -6.08 11.28 -14.73
N PRO A 144 -6.27 12.19 -13.76
CA PRO A 144 -5.17 13.05 -13.32
C PRO A 144 -4.00 12.28 -12.69
N LEU A 145 -4.28 11.21 -11.94
CA LEU A 145 -3.24 10.37 -11.34
C LEU A 145 -2.52 9.52 -12.41
N ALA A 146 -3.27 9.00 -13.37
CA ALA A 146 -2.73 8.22 -14.47
C ALA A 146 -1.84 9.07 -15.39
N GLN A 147 -2.27 10.29 -15.72
CA GLN A 147 -1.49 11.25 -16.51
C GLN A 147 -0.21 11.68 -15.78
N THR A 148 -0.29 11.86 -14.45
CA THR A 148 0.92 12.10 -13.63
C THR A 148 1.89 10.91 -13.72
N GLY A 149 1.37 9.68 -13.65
CA GLY A 149 2.16 8.46 -13.80
C GLY A 149 2.82 8.35 -15.16
N LEU A 150 2.10 8.64 -16.26
CA LEU A 150 2.65 8.67 -17.61
C LEU A 150 3.78 9.69 -17.75
N ALA A 151 3.60 10.89 -17.23
CA ALA A 151 4.63 11.92 -17.26
C ALA A 151 5.90 11.46 -16.52
N LEU A 152 5.76 10.79 -15.38
CA LEU A 152 6.88 10.19 -14.65
C LEU A 152 7.55 9.05 -15.42
N VAL A 153 6.80 8.23 -16.15
CA VAL A 153 7.39 7.21 -17.04
C VAL A 153 8.26 7.89 -18.11
N THR A 154 7.79 8.98 -18.72
CA THR A 154 8.58 9.75 -19.70
C THR A 154 9.88 10.32 -19.10
N VAL A 155 9.84 10.76 -17.83
CA VAL A 155 11.05 11.16 -17.09
C VAL A 155 12.02 9.97 -16.97
N GLN A 156 11.52 8.78 -16.62
CA GLN A 156 12.35 7.58 -16.49
C GLN A 156 12.90 7.06 -17.82
N GLU A 157 12.20 7.32 -18.93
CA GLU A 157 12.69 7.06 -20.29
C GLU A 157 13.82 8.04 -20.71
N GLY A 158 14.11 9.07 -19.90
CA GLY A 158 15.20 10.03 -20.11
C GLY A 158 14.79 11.37 -20.72
N ASP A 159 13.51 11.56 -21.07
CA ASP A 159 13.01 12.81 -21.63
C ASP A 159 12.47 13.72 -20.53
N LEU A 160 13.40 14.35 -19.80
CA LEU A 160 13.10 15.20 -18.64
C LEU A 160 12.22 16.40 -19.01
N ASP A 161 12.45 17.02 -20.16
CA ASP A 161 11.73 18.22 -20.58
C ASP A 161 10.28 17.91 -20.93
N LYS A 162 10.03 16.84 -21.71
CA LYS A 162 8.65 16.40 -21.98
C LYS A 162 7.96 15.94 -20.70
N GLY A 163 8.66 15.22 -19.83
CA GLY A 163 8.11 14.80 -18.54
C GLY A 163 7.68 15.98 -17.67
N ARG A 164 8.51 17.02 -17.55
CA ARG A 164 8.17 18.25 -16.81
C ARG A 164 6.99 19.00 -17.43
N ALA A 165 6.97 19.13 -18.76
CA ALA A 165 5.87 19.77 -19.47
C ALA A 165 4.54 19.03 -19.24
N ALA A 166 4.54 17.70 -19.30
CA ALA A 166 3.36 16.88 -19.04
C ALA A 166 2.88 16.99 -17.59
N LEU A 167 3.79 17.03 -16.60
CA LEU A 167 3.42 17.28 -15.20
C LEU A 167 2.76 18.66 -15.03
N GLN A 168 3.29 19.70 -15.70
CA GLN A 168 2.72 21.03 -15.68
C GLN A 168 1.32 21.08 -16.33
N GLU A 169 1.09 20.30 -17.39
CA GLU A 169 -0.21 20.15 -18.02
C GLU A 169 -1.24 19.56 -17.05
N VAL A 170 -0.87 18.50 -16.30
CA VAL A 170 -1.76 17.90 -15.28
C VAL A 170 -2.16 18.93 -14.22
N ILE A 171 -1.21 19.73 -13.75
CA ILE A 171 -1.46 20.79 -12.76
C ILE A 171 -2.43 21.84 -13.31
N THR A 172 -2.30 22.17 -14.59
CA THR A 172 -3.13 23.19 -15.26
C THR A 172 -4.54 22.67 -15.52
N LYS A 173 -4.66 21.42 -15.98
CA LYS A 173 -5.95 20.81 -16.35
C LYS A 173 -6.76 20.36 -15.13
N TRP A 174 -6.10 19.90 -14.06
CA TRP A 174 -6.77 19.42 -12.84
C TRP A 174 -6.17 19.98 -11.54
N PRO A 175 -6.22 21.30 -11.32
CA PRO A 175 -5.45 21.98 -10.27
C PRO A 175 -5.75 21.52 -8.84
N GLN A 176 -6.95 20.98 -8.59
CA GLN A 176 -7.41 20.51 -7.28
C GLN A 176 -7.44 18.98 -7.13
N SER A 177 -6.83 18.24 -8.07
CA SER A 177 -6.78 16.78 -8.01
C SER A 177 -5.56 16.27 -7.24
N LEU A 178 -5.66 15.04 -6.71
CA LEU A 178 -4.51 14.31 -6.15
C LEU A 178 -3.38 14.13 -7.18
N GLY A 179 -3.73 14.02 -8.47
CA GLY A 179 -2.74 14.00 -9.56
C GLY A 179 -1.93 15.29 -9.62
N ALA A 180 -2.59 16.45 -9.57
CA ALA A 180 -1.90 17.74 -9.55
C ALA A 180 -1.04 17.95 -8.31
N GLU A 181 -1.48 17.50 -7.13
CA GLU A 181 -0.65 17.51 -5.91
C GLU A 181 0.61 16.66 -6.10
N LYS A 182 0.46 15.42 -6.57
CA LYS A 182 1.60 14.54 -6.84
C LYS A 182 2.51 15.09 -7.94
N ALA A 183 1.94 15.75 -8.96
CA ALA A 183 2.70 16.36 -10.05
C ALA A 183 3.56 17.54 -9.56
N ARG A 184 3.02 18.39 -8.67
CA ARG A 184 3.80 19.47 -8.02
C ARG A 184 4.97 18.92 -7.21
N ALA A 185 4.71 17.94 -6.35
CA ALA A 185 5.76 17.28 -5.56
C ALA A 185 6.84 16.64 -6.46
N SER A 186 6.42 16.07 -7.59
CA SER A 186 7.34 15.49 -8.57
C SER A 186 8.20 16.55 -9.26
N LEU A 187 7.62 17.69 -9.66
CA LEU A 187 8.37 18.80 -10.25
C LEU A 187 9.39 19.39 -9.26
N GLU A 188 9.02 19.53 -7.99
CA GLU A 188 9.94 19.98 -6.94
C GLU A 188 11.11 19.01 -6.77
N ALA A 189 10.84 17.69 -6.73
CA ALA A 189 11.88 16.68 -6.67
C ALA A 189 12.80 16.70 -7.90
N LEU A 190 12.26 17.02 -9.07
CA LEU A 190 13.01 17.14 -10.32
C LEU A 190 13.76 18.46 -10.47
N ALA A 191 13.44 19.51 -9.71
CA ALA A 191 14.08 20.83 -9.80
C ALA A 191 15.57 20.79 -9.43
N GLY A 192 15.97 19.88 -8.55
CA GLY A 192 17.36 19.62 -8.18
C GLY A 192 18.07 18.56 -9.04
N TYR A 193 17.34 17.88 -9.94
CA TYR A 193 17.90 16.78 -10.72
C TYR A 193 18.73 17.29 -11.90
N LYS A 194 20.03 17.04 -11.85
CA LYS A 194 20.94 17.17 -13.00
C LYS A 194 21.09 15.77 -13.61
N PRO A 195 20.76 15.56 -14.89
CA PRO A 195 21.00 14.27 -15.52
C PRO A 195 22.50 13.95 -15.42
N VAL A 196 22.82 12.76 -14.90
CA VAL A 196 24.18 12.23 -14.99
C VAL A 196 24.38 11.85 -16.45
N VAL A 197 24.98 12.77 -17.21
CA VAL A 197 25.46 12.47 -18.55
C VAL A 197 26.64 11.52 -18.35
N PHE A 198 26.43 10.22 -18.59
CA PHE A 198 27.54 9.32 -18.85
C PHE A 198 28.10 9.72 -20.21
N SER A 199 28.99 10.72 -20.20
CA SER A 199 29.76 11.09 -21.38
C SER A 199 30.49 9.83 -21.83
N SER A 200 30.37 9.47 -23.11
CA SER A 200 31.20 8.44 -23.75
C SER A 200 32.66 8.88 -23.90
N GLU A 201 32.99 10.08 -23.42
CA GLU A 201 34.37 10.50 -23.25
C GLU A 201 35.01 9.62 -22.17
N PRO A 202 36.16 8.98 -22.48
CA PRO A 202 36.93 8.26 -21.49
C PRO A 202 37.12 9.19 -20.29
N LEU A 203 36.80 8.69 -19.09
CA LEU A 203 37.30 9.32 -17.86
C LEU A 203 38.79 9.56 -18.08
N GLU A 204 39.22 10.82 -18.11
CA GLU A 204 40.64 11.11 -17.97
C GLU A 204 41.05 10.42 -16.67
N GLU A 205 41.86 9.37 -16.79
CA GLU A 205 42.44 8.70 -15.64
C GLU A 205 43.04 9.81 -14.76
N PRO A 206 42.67 9.90 -13.48
CA PRO A 206 43.26 10.90 -12.60
C PRO A 206 44.77 10.72 -12.69
N LYS A 207 45.44 11.70 -13.30
CA LYS A 207 46.88 11.72 -13.48
C LYS A 207 47.47 11.33 -12.13
N PRO A 208 48.25 10.23 -12.03
CA PRO A 208 48.80 9.80 -10.76
C PRO A 208 49.44 11.01 -10.10
N PRO A 209 49.15 11.30 -8.81
CA PRO A 209 49.72 12.45 -8.15
C PRO A 209 51.23 12.39 -8.37
N GLU A 210 51.77 13.41 -9.05
CA GLU A 210 53.20 13.52 -9.29
C GLU A 210 53.89 13.29 -7.95
N ALA A 211 54.66 12.21 -7.88
CA ALA A 211 55.42 11.87 -6.70
C ALA A 211 56.31 13.07 -6.38
N LYS A 212 55.99 13.77 -5.28
CA LYS A 212 56.89 14.76 -4.71
C LYS A 212 58.25 14.09 -4.53
N PRO A 213 59.36 14.70 -4.99
CA PRO A 213 60.69 14.14 -4.82
C PRO A 213 60.94 13.84 -3.34
N ALA A 214 61.31 12.60 -3.07
CA ALA A 214 61.71 12.15 -1.75
C ALA A 214 62.81 13.08 -1.22
N GLU A 215 62.49 13.80 -0.15
CA GLU A 215 63.45 14.58 0.62
C GLU A 215 64.49 13.60 1.18
N ALA A 216 65.70 13.68 0.62
CA ALA A 216 66.83 12.83 0.98
C ALA A 216 67.19 13.06 2.45
N LYS A 217 66.92 12.06 3.28
CA LYS A 217 67.43 11.99 4.65
C LYS A 217 68.91 11.59 4.59
N PRO A 218 69.87 12.38 5.12
CA PRO A 218 71.28 12.00 5.10
C PRO A 218 71.54 10.81 6.03
N ALA A 219 72.43 9.94 5.55
CA ALA A 219 72.84 8.72 6.21
C ALA A 219 73.72 8.96 7.45
N ALA A 220 73.65 7.94 8.32
CA ALA A 220 74.66 7.48 9.27
C ALA A 220 74.86 8.27 10.57
N GLU A 221 74.37 7.69 11.66
CA GLU A 221 75.24 7.51 12.82
C GLU A 221 74.98 6.14 13.48
N SER A 222 75.98 5.29 13.33
CA SER A 222 76.15 3.97 13.90
C SER A 222 76.50 4.02 15.39
N LYS A 223 75.86 3.18 16.22
CA LYS A 223 76.47 2.66 17.46
C LYS A 223 75.96 1.26 17.78
N PRO A 224 76.76 0.44 18.48
CA PRO A 224 77.01 -0.95 18.09
C PRO A 224 76.33 -1.96 19.00
N ALA A 225 76.26 -3.18 18.48
CA ALA A 225 75.83 -4.40 19.17
C ALA A 225 76.52 -4.59 20.53
N ALA A 226 75.74 -4.98 21.52
CA ALA A 226 76.22 -5.58 22.76
C ALA A 226 75.70 -7.03 22.86
N PRO A 227 76.45 -7.93 23.51
CA PRO A 227 76.57 -9.33 23.11
C PRO A 227 75.68 -10.31 23.90
N ALA A 228 75.60 -11.53 23.36
CA ALA A 228 74.81 -12.67 23.82
C ALA A 228 75.11 -13.14 25.27
N PRO A 229 74.15 -13.78 25.95
CA PRO A 229 74.34 -14.33 27.29
C PRO A 229 75.27 -15.57 27.29
N PRO A 230 76.00 -15.82 28.40
CA PRO A 230 76.96 -16.92 28.49
C PRO A 230 76.28 -18.26 28.77
N ASP A 231 76.65 -19.28 28.00
CA ASP A 231 76.53 -20.68 28.41
C ASP A 231 77.59 -21.00 29.46
N ALA A 232 77.17 -21.63 30.55
CA ALA A 232 78.08 -22.32 31.46
C ALA A 232 77.42 -23.60 32.01
N ARG A 233 77.71 -24.70 31.30
CA ARG A 233 77.92 -26.09 31.73
C ARG A 233 76.74 -26.92 32.24
#